data_AF-A0A8T5M6C2-F1
#
_entry.id   AF-A0A8T5M6C2-F1
#
_cell.length_a   1.000
_cell.length_b   1.000
_cell.length_c   1.000
_cell.angle_alpha   90.00
_cell.angle_beta   90.00
_cell.angle_gamma   90.00
#
_symmetry.space_group_name_H-M   'P 1'
#
loop_
_entity.id
_entity.type
_entity.pdbx_description
1 polymer ?
#
loop_
_entity_poly.entity_id
_entity_poly.type
_entity_poly.pdbx_seq_one_letter_code
_entity_poly.pdbx_strand_id
1 'polypeptide(L)'
;NKKKYLVVCTGHQGEPGSILDRIARNQLHLHLSQDDHVIFSSKTIPTPVNEASCEQLRKRLKKFQVRIFDNVHTSGHGGREDLRDLIKLTNPQHIIPSHGDLKKTTAGAELAQEMGYKLNKTVHLMQDGGMLRVE
;
A
#
# COMPACT_ATOMS: atom_id res chain seq x y z
N ASN A 1 -32.53 5.04 9.75
CA ASN A 1 -31.79 6.27 10.11
C ASN A 1 -30.31 6.05 9.81
N LYS A 2 -29.82 6.45 8.62
CA LYS A 2 -28.43 6.18 8.17
C LYS A 2 -27.36 6.79 9.09
N LYS A 3 -27.64 7.94 9.71
CA LYS A 3 -26.71 8.68 10.58
C LYS A 3 -26.26 7.93 11.83
N LYS A 4 -26.89 6.80 12.17
CA LYS A 4 -26.53 5.96 13.33
C LYS A 4 -25.58 4.81 12.98
N TYR A 5 -25.21 4.65 11.71
CA TYR A 5 -24.46 3.49 11.24
C TYR A 5 -23.21 3.90 10.46
N LEU A 6 -22.12 3.17 10.70
CA LEU A 6 -20.93 3.16 9.85
C LEU A 6 -20.89 1.82 9.12
N VAL A 7 -20.91 1.86 7.79
CA VAL A 7 -20.80 0.65 6.97
C VAL A 7 -19.34 0.40 6.64
N VAL A 8 -18.81 -0.71 7.11
CA VAL A 8 -17.47 -1.20 6.75
C VAL A 8 -17.63 -2.26 5.67
N CYS A 9 -16.96 -2.09 4.54
CA CYS A 9 -17.09 -3.00 3.41
C CYS A 9 -15.81 -3.12 2.59
N THR A 10 -15.72 -4.17 1.78
CA THR A 10 -14.62 -4.42 0.83
C THR A 10 -14.90 -3.74 -0.52
N GLY A 11 -13.86 -3.68 -1.38
CA GLY A 11 -13.98 -3.13 -2.73
C GLY A 11 -13.16 -1.87 -3.01
N HIS A 12 -12.13 -1.61 -2.20
CA HIS A 12 -11.34 -0.40 -2.32
C HIS A 12 -10.50 -0.32 -3.61
N GLN A 13 -10.18 -1.46 -4.24
CA GLN A 13 -9.47 -1.49 -5.52
C GLN A 13 -10.42 -1.39 -6.72
N GLY A 14 -11.73 -1.29 -6.49
CA GLY A 14 -12.73 -1.33 -7.57
C GLY A 14 -12.96 -2.73 -8.12
N GLU A 15 -12.69 -3.77 -7.31
CA GLU A 15 -12.88 -5.17 -7.71
C GLU A 15 -14.34 -5.42 -8.12
N PRO A 16 -14.61 -5.94 -9.33
CA PRO A 16 -15.96 -6.23 -9.78
C PRO A 16 -16.69 -7.16 -8.80
N GLY A 17 -17.92 -6.79 -8.43
CA GLY A 17 -18.74 -7.59 -7.52
C GLY A 17 -18.41 -7.45 -6.03
N SER A 18 -17.37 -6.68 -5.67
CA SER A 18 -17.15 -6.27 -4.29
C SER A 18 -18.34 -5.49 -3.73
N ILE A 19 -18.46 -5.42 -2.40
CA ILE A 19 -19.60 -4.75 -1.76
C ILE A 19 -19.68 -3.28 -2.19
N LEU A 20 -18.56 -2.54 -2.20
CA LEU A 20 -18.55 -1.16 -2.63
C LEU A 20 -18.90 -0.99 -4.12
N ASP A 21 -18.47 -1.91 -5.00
CA ASP A 21 -18.88 -1.90 -6.41
C ASP A 21 -20.38 -2.14 -6.57
N ARG A 22 -20.95 -3.10 -5.83
CA ARG A 22 -22.38 -3.40 -5.84
C ARG A 22 -23.22 -2.23 -5.31
N ILE A 23 -22.76 -1.55 -4.25
CA ILE A 23 -23.37 -0.30 -3.76
C ILE A 23 -23.34 0.76 -4.86
N ALA A 24 -22.19 1.00 -5.48
CA ALA A 24 -22.02 1.99 -6.55
C ALA A 24 -22.84 1.68 -7.82
N ARG A 25 -23.28 0.42 -8.00
CA ARG A 25 -24.16 -0.04 -9.08
C ARG A 25 -25.64 -0.14 -8.67
N ASN A 26 -26.01 0.29 -7.45
CA ASN A 26 -27.37 0.13 -6.90
C ASN A 26 -27.88 -1.33 -6.89
N GLN A 27 -26.98 -2.30 -6.70
CA GLN A 27 -27.31 -3.74 -6.64
C GLN A 27 -27.61 -4.23 -5.21
N LEU A 28 -27.63 -3.32 -4.23
CA LEU A 28 -27.96 -3.57 -2.83
C LEU A 28 -29.04 -2.57 -2.39
N HIS A 29 -29.71 -2.88 -1.28
CA HIS A 29 -30.71 -1.99 -0.67
C HIS A 29 -30.12 -0.72 -0.03
N LEU A 30 -28.79 -0.60 0.02
CA LEU A 30 -28.09 0.59 0.48
C LEU A 30 -27.84 1.54 -0.71
N HIS A 31 -28.65 2.58 -0.82
CA HIS A 31 -28.51 3.61 -1.84
C HIS A 31 -27.70 4.81 -1.32
N LEU A 32 -26.73 5.28 -2.09
CA LEU A 32 -25.94 6.47 -1.76
C LEU A 32 -26.66 7.77 -2.14
N SER A 33 -26.42 8.82 -1.38
CA SER A 33 -26.92 10.18 -1.58
C SER A 33 -25.83 11.22 -1.30
N GLN A 34 -26.04 12.48 -1.68
CA GLN A 34 -25.10 13.57 -1.47
C GLN A 34 -24.66 13.77 0.01
N ASP A 35 -25.50 13.35 0.95
CA ASP A 35 -25.22 13.44 2.40
C ASP A 35 -24.31 12.31 2.91
N ASP A 36 -24.01 11.30 2.08
CA ASP A 36 -23.17 10.17 2.47
C ASP A 36 -21.67 10.46 2.24
N HIS A 37 -20.84 9.86 3.08
CA HIS A 37 -19.39 9.93 3.00
C HIS A 37 -18.81 8.56 2.65
N VAL A 38 -17.86 8.52 1.71
CA VAL A 38 -17.13 7.31 1.34
C VAL A 38 -15.66 7.50 1.67
N ILE A 39 -15.12 6.61 2.49
CA ILE A 39 -13.73 6.67 2.94
C ILE A 39 -12.98 5.46 2.38
N PHE A 40 -11.97 5.72 1.56
CA PHE A 40 -11.00 4.71 1.12
C PHE A 40 -9.87 4.64 2.13
N SER A 41 -9.96 3.70 3.07
CA SER A 41 -8.99 3.51 4.15
C SER A 41 -7.76 2.68 3.74
N SER A 42 -7.33 2.82 2.49
CA SER A 42 -6.35 1.95 1.84
C SER A 42 -5.81 2.60 0.58
N LYS A 43 -4.57 2.27 0.21
CA LYS A 43 -3.99 2.73 -1.06
C LYS A 43 -4.30 1.76 -2.20
N THR A 44 -4.57 2.31 -3.39
CA THR A 44 -4.64 1.51 -4.62
C THR A 44 -3.30 0.84 -4.86
N ILE A 45 -3.31 -0.48 -5.10
CA ILE A 45 -2.10 -1.20 -5.49
C ILE A 45 -1.72 -0.70 -6.89
N PRO A 46 -0.48 -0.24 -7.12
CA PRO A 46 -0.10 0.48 -8.34
C PRO A 46 0.11 -0.49 -9.51
N THR A 47 -0.96 -1.17 -9.93
CA THR A 47 -1.02 -1.92 -11.18
C THR A 47 -2.02 -1.22 -12.11
N PRO A 48 -1.77 -1.20 -13.43
CA PRO A 48 -2.66 -0.53 -14.37
C PRO A 48 -4.12 -0.97 -14.27
N VAL A 49 -4.34 -2.26 -13.98
CA VAL A 49 -5.68 -2.86 -13.83
C VAL A 49 -6.41 -2.33 -12.60
N ASN A 50 -5.71 -2.23 -11.48
CA ASN A 50 -6.30 -1.76 -10.22
C ASN A 50 -6.55 -0.25 -10.25
N GLU A 51 -5.64 0.52 -10.85
CA GLU A 51 -5.81 1.96 -11.05
C GLU A 51 -7.03 2.26 -11.92
N ALA A 52 -7.18 1.58 -13.05
CA ALA A 52 -8.35 1.72 -13.92
C ALA A 52 -9.65 1.31 -13.21
N SER A 53 -9.63 0.21 -12.46
CA SER A 53 -10.80 -0.28 -11.71
C SER A 53 -11.22 0.70 -10.61
N CYS A 54 -10.25 1.22 -9.85
CA CYS A 54 -10.46 2.27 -8.86
C CYS A 54 -11.05 3.54 -9.47
N GLU A 55 -10.51 3.98 -10.60
CA GLU A 55 -10.98 5.19 -11.28
C GLU A 55 -12.43 5.04 -11.72
N GLN A 56 -12.79 3.89 -12.32
CA GLN A 56 -14.17 3.60 -12.71
C GLN A 56 -15.12 3.57 -11.51
N LEU A 57 -14.72 2.94 -10.40
CA LEU A 57 -15.49 2.93 -9.16
C LEU A 57 -15.71 4.36 -8.64
N ARG A 58 -14.65 5.16 -8.55
CA ARG A 58 -14.72 6.57 -8.11
C ARG A 58 -15.61 7.39 -9.02
N LYS A 59 -15.55 7.18 -10.34
CA LYS A 59 -16.44 7.84 -11.31
C LYS A 59 -17.90 7.49 -11.07
N ARG A 60 -18.23 6.22 -10.74
CA ARG A 60 -19.59 5.81 -10.36
C ARG A 60 -20.04 6.48 -9.06
N LEU A 61 -19.21 6.44 -8.03
CA LEU A 61 -19.49 7.05 -6.72
C LEU A 61 -19.76 8.56 -6.85
N LYS A 62 -18.95 9.29 -7.63
CA LYS A 62 -19.14 10.73 -7.89
C LYS A 62 -20.51 11.09 -8.48
N LYS A 63 -21.18 10.18 -9.21
CA LYS A 63 -22.53 10.42 -9.73
C LYS A 63 -23.58 10.60 -8.62
N PHE A 64 -23.33 10.05 -7.43
CA PHE A 64 -24.18 10.22 -6.26
C PHE A 64 -23.88 11.49 -5.46
N GLN A 65 -22.89 12.29 -5.89
CA GLN A 65 -22.43 13.50 -5.21
C GLN A 65 -21.95 13.25 -3.77
N VAL A 66 -21.54 12.02 -3.45
CA VAL A 66 -20.94 11.67 -2.16
C VAL A 66 -19.61 12.37 -1.99
N ARG A 67 -19.26 12.70 -0.74
CA ARG A 67 -17.91 13.18 -0.42
C ARG A 67 -16.97 11.98 -0.27
N ILE A 68 -15.87 12.00 -1.03
CA ILE A 68 -14.86 10.93 -1.02
C ILE A 68 -13.61 11.39 -0.24
N PHE A 69 -13.12 10.55 0.65
CA PHE A 69 -11.86 10.70 1.36
C PHE A 69 -10.90 9.57 0.96
N ASP A 70 -9.67 9.88 0.56
CA ASP A 70 -8.75 8.89 -0.06
C ASP A 70 -7.28 8.95 0.38
N ASN A 71 -6.95 9.74 1.41
CA ASN A 71 -5.60 9.85 1.96
C ASN A 71 -5.57 9.59 3.47
N VAL A 72 -6.29 8.56 3.93
CA VAL A 72 -6.33 8.19 5.36
C VAL A 72 -5.54 6.92 5.68
N HIS A 73 -4.83 6.37 4.70
CA HIS A 73 -4.05 5.15 4.82
C HIS A 73 -2.58 5.46 5.13
N THR A 74 -2.00 4.73 6.08
CA THR A 74 -0.56 4.67 6.33
C THR A 74 0.01 3.37 5.77
N SER A 75 1.26 3.41 5.32
CA SER A 75 1.98 2.22 4.87
C SER A 75 2.04 1.17 5.99
N GLY A 76 1.90 -0.11 5.63
CA GLY A 76 2.21 -1.24 6.54
C GLY A 76 3.72 -1.54 6.64
N HIS A 77 4.54 -0.88 5.81
CA HIS A 77 6.00 -0.98 5.83
C HIS A 77 6.62 0.29 6.42
N GLY A 78 7.65 0.11 7.25
CA GLY A 78 8.47 1.20 7.77
C GLY A 78 9.18 1.98 6.65
N GLY A 79 9.39 3.26 6.90
CA GLY A 79 10.16 4.15 6.05
C GLY A 79 11.66 4.03 6.29
N ARG A 80 12.42 4.96 5.70
CA ARG A 80 13.88 4.98 5.76
C ARG A 80 14.42 5.02 7.19
N GLU A 81 13.84 5.86 8.04
CA GLU A 81 14.32 6.02 9.43
C GLU A 81 13.89 4.85 10.32
N ASP A 82 12.72 4.25 10.09
CA ASP A 82 12.34 3.00 10.76
C ASP A 82 13.34 1.87 10.45
N LEU A 83 13.79 1.77 9.19
CA LEU A 83 14.83 0.82 8.78
C LEU A 83 16.19 1.17 9.39
N ARG A 84 16.52 2.46 9.54
CA ARG A 84 17.75 2.91 10.21
C ARG A 84 17.76 2.45 11.66
N ASP A 85 16.64 2.60 12.35
CA ASP A 85 16.51 2.17 13.74
C ASP A 85 16.55 0.64 13.86
N LEU A 86 15.96 -0.09 12.92
CA LEU A 86 16.08 -1.55 12.85
C LEU A 86 17.53 -2.01 12.71
N ILE A 87 18.30 -1.38 11.80
CA ILE A 87 19.73 -1.71 11.60
C ILE A 87 20.52 -1.39 12.87
N LYS A 88 20.28 -0.25 13.51
CA LYS A 88 20.96 0.09 14.79
C LYS A 88 20.64 -0.91 15.89
N LEU A 89 19.36 -1.29 16.02
CA LEU A 89 18.90 -2.18 17.07
C LEU A 89 19.48 -3.59 16.93
N THR A 90 19.57 -4.09 15.69
CA THR A 90 20.02 -5.45 15.40
C THR A 90 21.53 -5.56 15.21
N ASN A 91 22.20 -4.45 14.90
CA ASN A 91 23.65 -4.36 14.62
C ASN A 91 24.17 -5.55 13.77
N PRO A 92 23.59 -5.81 12.58
CA PRO A 92 23.87 -7.02 11.83
C PRO A 92 25.30 -7.00 11.28
N GLN A 93 25.90 -8.17 11.07
CA GLN A 93 27.19 -8.27 10.36
C GLN A 93 27.01 -8.12 8.84
N HIS A 94 25.88 -8.61 8.31
CA HIS A 94 25.54 -8.55 6.90
C HIS A 94 24.09 -8.08 6.70
N ILE A 95 23.86 -7.27 5.67
CA ILE A 95 22.54 -6.76 5.29
C ILE A 95 22.22 -7.17 3.85
N ILE A 96 21.01 -7.69 3.63
CA ILE A 96 20.52 -8.11 2.31
C ILE A 96 19.15 -7.44 2.09
N PRO A 97 19.09 -6.25 1.48
CA PRO A 97 17.82 -5.56 1.22
C PRO A 97 16.91 -6.41 0.33
N SER A 98 15.67 -6.63 0.77
CA SER A 98 14.72 -7.57 0.16
C SER A 98 13.29 -7.00 0.13
N HIS A 99 12.33 -7.74 -0.46
CA HIS A 99 10.90 -7.39 -0.48
C HIS A 99 10.60 -6.03 -1.14
N GLY A 100 11.21 -5.77 -2.29
CA GLY A 100 10.99 -4.57 -3.08
C GLY A 100 11.56 -4.72 -4.49
N ASP A 101 11.20 -3.78 -5.36
CA ASP A 101 11.85 -3.66 -6.66
C ASP A 101 13.33 -3.25 -6.51
N LEU A 102 14.06 -3.25 -7.63
CA LEU A 102 15.47 -2.86 -7.65
C LEU A 102 15.71 -1.46 -7.05
N LYS A 103 14.77 -0.53 -7.25
CA LYS A 103 14.89 0.84 -6.73
C LYS A 103 14.83 0.84 -5.20
N LYS A 104 13.88 0.11 -4.60
CA LYS A 104 13.71 0.00 -3.15
C LYS A 104 14.87 -0.73 -2.50
N THR A 105 15.31 -1.85 -3.08
CA THR A 105 16.44 -2.63 -2.54
C THR A 105 17.74 -1.84 -2.62
N THR A 106 17.98 -1.12 -3.73
CA THR A 106 19.12 -0.20 -3.86
C THR A 106 19.08 0.90 -2.81
N ALA A 107 17.93 1.55 -2.59
CA ALA A 107 17.80 2.58 -1.56
C ALA A 107 18.03 2.05 -0.13
N GLY A 108 17.69 0.77 0.12
CA GLY A 108 18.01 0.07 1.36
C GLY A 108 19.50 -0.21 1.51
N ALA A 109 20.19 -0.57 0.43
CA ALA A 109 21.65 -0.73 0.43
C ALA A 109 22.36 0.61 0.67
N GLU A 110 21.90 1.69 0.04
CA GLU A 110 22.42 3.04 0.26
C GLU A 110 22.28 3.47 1.73
N LEU A 111 21.13 3.18 2.37
CA LEU A 111 20.95 3.41 3.81
C LEU A 111 21.98 2.66 4.64
N ALA A 112 22.18 1.37 4.36
CA ALA A 112 23.19 0.58 5.06
C ALA A 112 24.59 1.17 4.87
N GLN A 113 24.93 1.65 3.66
CA GLN A 113 26.22 2.28 3.39
C GLN A 113 26.43 3.57 4.18
N GLU A 114 25.40 4.42 4.31
CA GLU A 114 25.45 5.60 5.19
C GLU A 114 25.73 5.23 6.66
N MET A 115 25.35 4.02 7.06
CA MET A 115 25.55 3.49 8.41
C MET A 115 26.89 2.75 8.57
N GLY A 116 27.78 2.80 7.58
CA GLY A 116 29.13 2.24 7.63
C GLY A 116 29.27 0.84 7.02
N TYR A 117 28.19 0.26 6.48
CA TYR A 117 28.28 -1.00 5.75
C TYR A 117 28.94 -0.79 4.38
N LYS A 118 29.62 -1.82 3.88
CA LYS A 118 30.37 -1.76 2.62
C LYS A 118 29.70 -2.66 1.59
N LEU A 119 29.33 -2.08 0.45
CA LEU A 119 28.73 -2.81 -0.67
C LEU A 119 29.64 -3.97 -1.10
N ASN A 120 29.04 -5.13 -1.36
CA ASN A 120 29.70 -6.38 -1.72
C ASN A 120 30.66 -6.94 -0.64
N LYS A 121 30.56 -6.44 0.61
CA LYS A 121 31.30 -6.98 1.76
C LYS A 121 30.36 -7.26 2.93
N THR A 122 29.66 -6.23 3.40
CA THR A 122 28.71 -6.32 4.51
C THR A 122 27.29 -5.91 4.12
N VAL A 123 27.08 -5.31 2.95
CA VAL A 123 25.74 -5.18 2.35
C VAL A 123 25.74 -5.76 0.95
N HIS A 124 24.71 -6.54 0.63
CA HIS A 124 24.64 -7.36 -0.58
C HIS A 124 23.31 -7.14 -1.30
N LEU A 125 23.38 -6.63 -2.53
CA LEU A 125 22.22 -6.61 -3.42
C LEU A 125 22.14 -7.95 -4.15
N MET A 126 21.00 -8.62 -4.00
CA MET A 126 20.78 -9.97 -4.52
C MET A 126 19.53 -10.02 -5.40
N GLN A 127 19.46 -11.06 -6.22
CA GLN A 127 18.30 -11.41 -7.03
C GLN A 127 17.79 -12.79 -6.59
N ASP A 128 16.53 -13.09 -6.92
CA ASP A 128 15.91 -14.38 -6.62
C ASP A 128 16.78 -15.53 -7.16
N GLY A 129 17.03 -16.52 -6.30
CA GLY A 129 17.91 -17.66 -6.60
C GLY A 129 19.42 -17.39 -6.43
N GLY A 130 19.82 -16.16 -6.11
CA GLY A 130 21.21 -15.83 -5.78
C GLY A 130 21.66 -16.51 -4.49
N MET A 131 22.90 -17.00 -4.46
CA MET A 131 23.51 -17.59 -3.26
C MET A 131 24.56 -16.65 -2.68
N LEU A 132 24.46 -16.37 -1.38
CA LEU A 132 25.48 -15.68 -0.61
C LEU A 132 26.06 -16.65 0.41
N ARG A 133 27.37 -16.82 0.37
CA ARG A 133 28.10 -17.51 1.43
C ARG A 133 28.57 -16.45 2.43
N VAL A 134 28.20 -16.64 3.69
CA VAL A 134 28.62 -15.83 4.82
C VAL A 134 29.53 -16.71 5.68
N GLU A 135 30.66 -16.19 6.11
CA GLU A 135 31.63 -16.89 6.98
C GLU A 135 31.65 -16.27 8.38
#